data_AF-A0A934ZFF2-F1
#
_entry.id   AF-A0A934ZFF2-F1
#
_cell.length_a   1.000
_cell.length_b   1.000
_cell.length_c   1.000
_cell.angle_alpha   90.00
_cell.angle_beta   90.00
_cell.angle_gamma   90.00
#
_symmetry.space_group_name_H-M   'P 1'
#
loop_
_entity.id
_entity.type
_entity.pdbx_description
1 polymer ?
#
loop_
_entity_poly.entity_id
_entity_poly.type
_entity_poly.pdbx_seq_one_letter_code
_entity_poly.pdbx_strand_id
1 'polypeptide(L)'
;MLLGGAGGGRELAGLSALGYEVTAFEPAPALADALAAVASRHPGARAVCASYADLVRAARGDGGPLAAIVGAPFDAVVLGWASLSHLTDPAARAALLAALPAVAPGAPVLLSYLGPDDDGRANGRVERLRSPLRRGLALALGRAAPAPGVGFQPGAGIYQRFSAGEIEALAAAAGYEAVLHEREPYPHAILAPRSRVTAAR
;
A
#
# COMPACT_ATOMS: atom_id res chain seq x y z
N MET A 1 7.22 9.56 -10.70
CA MET A 1 6.37 8.55 -10.00
C MET A 1 6.62 8.58 -8.49
N LEU A 2 5.59 8.29 -7.70
CA LEU A 2 5.68 8.05 -6.25
C LEU A 2 5.56 6.55 -5.96
N LEU A 3 6.46 5.98 -5.17
CA LEU A 3 6.47 4.56 -4.80
C LEU A 3 6.42 4.39 -3.27
N GLY A 4 5.31 3.89 -2.74
CA GLY A 4 5.14 3.60 -1.32
C GLY A 4 5.41 2.14 -0.97
N GLY A 5 6.00 1.89 0.21
CA GLY A 5 6.33 0.54 0.68
C GLY A 5 7.37 -0.14 -0.22
N ALA A 6 8.40 0.61 -0.60
CA ALA A 6 9.35 0.20 -1.64
C ALA A 6 10.30 -0.95 -1.23
N GLY A 7 10.28 -1.36 0.05
CA GLY A 7 11.20 -2.34 0.60
C GLY A 7 12.65 -1.96 0.33
N GLY A 8 13.48 -2.94 -0.03
CA GLY A 8 14.88 -2.71 -0.38
C GLY A 8 15.15 -2.11 -1.77
N GLY A 9 14.11 -1.68 -2.51
CA GLY A 9 14.29 -0.94 -3.76
C GLY A 9 14.27 -1.75 -5.06
N ARG A 10 13.78 -3.00 -5.06
CA ARG A 10 13.65 -3.78 -6.31
C ARG A 10 12.76 -3.08 -7.35
N GLU A 11 11.61 -2.56 -6.92
CA GLU A 11 10.71 -1.83 -7.83
C GLU A 11 11.30 -0.49 -8.27
N LEU A 12 11.98 0.22 -7.37
CA LEU A 12 12.71 1.45 -7.71
C LEU A 12 13.72 1.18 -8.82
N ALA A 13 14.56 0.15 -8.68
CA ALA A 13 15.56 -0.19 -9.68
C ALA A 13 14.93 -0.51 -11.04
N GLY A 14 13.84 -1.29 -11.05
CA GLY A 14 13.12 -1.63 -12.27
C GLY A 14 12.50 -0.42 -12.97
N LEU A 15 11.80 0.44 -12.21
CA LEU A 15 11.19 1.65 -12.74
C LEU A 15 12.24 2.65 -13.24
N SER A 16 13.33 2.85 -12.49
CA SER A 16 14.42 3.73 -12.92
C SER A 16 15.13 3.20 -14.17
N ALA A 17 15.26 1.88 -14.33
CA ALA A 17 15.82 1.28 -15.55
C ALA A 17 14.93 1.50 -16.79
N LEU A 18 13.62 1.70 -16.59
CA LEU A 18 12.68 2.09 -17.65
C LEU A 18 12.68 3.60 -17.94
N GLY A 19 13.52 4.38 -17.25
CA GLY A 19 13.67 5.82 -17.46
C GLY A 19 12.71 6.68 -16.63
N TYR A 20 12.00 6.11 -15.65
CA TYR A 20 11.14 6.89 -14.77
C TYR A 20 11.95 7.59 -13.67
N GLU A 21 11.58 8.84 -13.37
CA GLU A 21 11.97 9.51 -12.13
C GLU A 21 11.11 8.98 -10.98
N VAL A 22 11.74 8.53 -9.89
CA VAL A 22 11.05 7.81 -8.82
C VAL A 22 11.41 8.41 -7.47
N THR A 23 10.40 8.90 -6.74
CA THR A 23 10.52 9.12 -5.30
C THR A 23 9.90 7.93 -4.58
N ALA A 24 10.71 7.19 -3.84
CA ALA A 24 10.28 6.01 -3.10
C ALA A 24 10.45 6.19 -1.59
N PHE A 25 9.57 5.55 -0.82
CA PHE A 25 9.69 5.52 0.63
C PHE A 25 9.42 4.14 1.24
N GLU A 26 10.06 3.89 2.37
CA GLU A 26 9.99 2.66 3.14
C GLU A 26 10.13 2.96 4.64
N PRO A 27 9.22 2.46 5.52
CA PRO A 27 9.29 2.76 6.95
C PRO A 27 10.35 1.95 7.71
N ALA A 28 10.74 0.77 7.25
CA ALA A 28 11.70 -0.08 7.97
C ALA A 28 13.14 0.43 7.74
N PRO A 29 13.87 0.89 8.77
CA PRO A 29 15.17 1.54 8.59
C PRO A 29 16.18 0.71 7.78
N ALA A 30 16.30 -0.59 8.08
CA ALA A 30 17.22 -1.47 7.37
C ALA A 30 16.88 -1.62 5.86
N LEU A 31 15.59 -1.58 5.51
CA LEU A 31 15.16 -1.61 4.11
C LEU A 31 15.30 -0.23 3.46
N ALA A 32 15.05 0.85 4.21
CA ALA A 32 15.25 2.22 3.75
C ALA A 32 16.73 2.51 3.44
N ASP A 33 17.66 1.97 4.21
CA ASP A 33 19.11 2.05 3.94
C ASP A 33 19.46 1.33 2.63
N ALA A 34 18.91 0.12 2.44
CA ALA A 34 19.08 -0.62 1.19
C ALA A 34 18.45 0.12 0.00
N LEU A 35 17.26 0.68 0.17
CA LEU A 35 16.57 1.50 -0.82
C LEU A 35 17.40 2.73 -1.20
N ALA A 36 18.02 3.41 -0.24
CA ALA A 36 18.90 4.55 -0.47
C ALA A 36 20.15 4.14 -1.26
N ALA A 37 20.75 2.99 -0.93
CA ALA A 37 21.87 2.44 -1.68
C ALA A 37 21.48 2.14 -3.14
N VAL A 38 20.27 1.63 -3.41
CA VAL A 38 19.77 1.44 -4.78
C VAL A 38 19.56 2.80 -5.46
N ALA A 39 18.85 3.74 -4.82
CA ALA A 39 18.56 5.05 -5.41
C ALA A 39 19.82 5.82 -5.80
N SER A 40 20.91 5.69 -5.04
CA SER A 40 22.21 6.34 -5.35
C SER A 40 22.82 5.94 -6.72
N ARG A 41 22.36 4.83 -7.31
CA ARG A 41 22.84 4.30 -8.60
C ARG A 41 22.02 4.79 -9.78
N HIS A 42 20.90 5.47 -9.54
CA HIS A 42 19.94 5.87 -10.55
C HIS A 42 19.72 7.39 -10.50
N PRO A 43 20.19 8.15 -11.51
CA PRO A 43 19.84 9.56 -11.64
C PRO A 43 18.31 9.73 -11.66
N GLY A 44 17.79 10.72 -10.92
CA GLY A 44 16.34 10.96 -10.80
C GLY A 44 15.61 10.04 -9.81
N ALA A 45 16.32 9.15 -9.12
CA ALA A 45 15.76 8.38 -8.02
C ALA A 45 16.00 9.06 -6.66
N ARG A 46 14.98 9.04 -5.80
CA ARG A 46 15.05 9.51 -4.41
C ARG A 46 14.49 8.45 -3.48
N ALA A 47 15.21 8.19 -2.39
CA ALA A 47 14.76 7.32 -1.30
C ALA A 47 14.49 8.15 -0.04
N VAL A 48 13.43 7.81 0.70
CA VAL A 48 13.10 8.44 1.98
C VAL A 48 12.69 7.37 2.99
N CYS A 49 13.26 7.40 4.19
CA CYS A 49 12.74 6.58 5.31
C CYS A 49 11.47 7.24 5.84
N ALA A 50 10.30 6.70 5.49
CA ALA A 50 9.01 7.25 5.88
C ALA A 50 7.90 6.19 5.80
N SER A 51 6.83 6.41 6.55
CA SER A 51 5.66 5.53 6.57
C SER A 51 4.48 6.11 5.78
N TYR A 52 3.44 5.30 5.57
CA TYR A 52 2.16 5.82 5.07
C TYR A 52 1.53 6.85 6.02
N ALA A 53 1.77 6.76 7.34
CA ALA A 53 1.32 7.78 8.28
C ALA A 53 2.03 9.12 8.04
N ASP A 54 3.32 9.09 7.68
CA ASP A 54 4.05 10.31 7.30
C ASP A 54 3.54 10.91 5.99
N LEU A 55 3.10 10.07 5.05
CA LEU A 55 2.44 10.55 3.81
C LEU A 55 1.12 11.27 4.13
N VAL A 56 0.30 10.69 5.01
CA VAL A 56 -0.97 11.30 5.46
C VAL A 56 -0.70 12.61 6.20
N ARG A 57 0.31 12.67 7.06
CA ARG A 57 0.73 13.89 7.76
C ARG A 57 1.19 14.96 6.77
N ALA A 58 2.01 14.60 5.80
CA ALA A 58 2.47 15.51 4.76
C ALA A 58 1.29 16.10 3.97
N ALA A 59 0.34 15.26 3.55
CA ALA A 59 -0.87 15.69 2.84
C ALA A 59 -1.76 16.67 3.64
N ARG A 60 -1.70 16.63 4.98
CA ARG A 60 -2.40 17.55 5.87
C ARG A 60 -1.66 18.86 6.13
N GLY A 61 -0.41 18.96 5.69
CA GLY A 61 0.47 20.10 5.98
C GLY A 61 1.16 20.01 7.34
N ASP A 62 1.13 18.85 8.01
CA ASP A 62 1.72 18.64 9.35
C ASP A 62 3.25 18.45 9.33
N GLY A 63 3.89 18.69 8.17
CA GLY A 63 5.32 18.51 7.96
C GLY A 63 5.75 17.04 7.85
N GLY A 64 7.01 16.76 8.25
CA GLY A 64 7.59 15.41 8.24
C GLY A 64 8.47 15.10 7.02
N PRO A 65 9.00 13.87 6.93
CA PRO A 65 10.01 13.49 5.93
C PRO A 65 9.51 13.56 4.48
N LEU A 66 8.19 13.54 4.29
CA LEU A 66 7.52 13.62 2.98
C LEU A 66 6.90 14.99 2.69
N ALA A 67 7.11 16.02 3.54
CA ALA A 67 6.52 17.34 3.32
C ALA A 67 6.91 17.95 1.96
N ALA A 68 8.15 17.73 1.53
CA ALA A 68 8.70 18.29 0.29
C ALA A 68 8.10 17.68 -0.99
N ILE A 69 7.31 16.59 -0.90
CA ILE A 69 6.73 15.91 -2.07
C ILE A 69 5.24 16.25 -2.28
N VAL A 70 4.64 17.03 -1.38
CA VAL A 70 3.23 17.43 -1.48
C VAL A 70 3.06 18.41 -2.65
N GLY A 71 2.09 18.14 -3.52
CA GLY A 71 1.85 18.95 -4.72
C GLY A 71 2.92 18.79 -5.80
N ALA A 72 3.88 17.86 -5.63
CA ALA A 72 4.81 17.51 -6.69
C ALA A 72 4.07 16.86 -7.86
N PRO A 73 4.49 17.10 -9.11
CA PRO A 73 3.84 16.53 -10.28
C PRO A 73 4.25 15.06 -10.43
N PHE A 74 3.57 14.17 -9.70
CA PHE A 74 3.71 12.73 -9.91
C PHE A 74 2.73 12.28 -10.99
N ASP A 75 3.23 11.66 -12.05
CA ASP A 75 2.37 11.10 -13.11
C ASP A 75 1.65 9.82 -12.70
N ALA A 76 2.10 9.17 -11.63
CA ALA A 76 1.53 7.95 -11.08
C ALA A 76 1.99 7.71 -9.65
N VAL A 77 1.14 7.00 -8.89
CA VAL A 77 1.45 6.45 -7.55
C VAL A 77 1.44 4.93 -7.62
N VAL A 78 2.41 4.29 -7.00
CA VAL A 78 2.51 2.83 -6.89
C VAL A 78 2.57 2.42 -5.41
N LEU A 79 1.63 1.59 -4.99
CA LEU A 79 1.60 0.92 -3.69
C LEU A 79 1.87 -0.58 -3.93
N GLY A 80 3.15 -0.90 -4.09
CA GLY A 80 3.64 -2.18 -4.60
C GLY A 80 3.61 -3.32 -3.57
N TRP A 81 3.81 -4.55 -4.06
CA TRP A 81 3.99 -5.80 -3.31
C TRP A 81 3.12 -5.99 -2.07
N ALA A 82 1.82 -5.77 -2.24
CA ALA A 82 0.81 -5.90 -1.19
C ALA A 82 1.03 -4.99 0.02
N SER A 83 1.82 -3.92 -0.10
CA SER A 83 2.16 -3.02 1.01
C SER A 83 0.95 -2.40 1.70
N LEU A 84 -0.15 -2.15 0.96
CA LEU A 84 -1.42 -1.70 1.53
C LEU A 84 -1.96 -2.68 2.60
N SER A 85 -1.68 -3.98 2.45
CA SER A 85 -2.10 -5.04 3.37
C SER A 85 -1.47 -4.92 4.75
N HIS A 86 -0.39 -4.16 4.92
CA HIS A 86 0.17 -3.93 6.25
C HIS A 86 -0.55 -2.82 7.03
N LEU A 87 -1.52 -2.13 6.42
CA LEU A 87 -2.41 -1.20 7.13
C LEU A 87 -3.63 -1.95 7.68
N THR A 88 -3.51 -2.47 8.90
CA THR A 88 -4.58 -3.25 9.55
C THR A 88 -5.73 -2.39 10.07
N ASP A 89 -5.47 -1.12 10.39
CA ASP A 89 -6.50 -0.17 10.84
C ASP A 89 -7.33 0.37 9.63
N PRO A 90 -8.66 0.17 9.61
CA PRO A 90 -9.53 0.76 8.60
C PRO A 90 -9.38 2.27 8.43
N ALA A 91 -9.19 3.01 9.54
CA ALA A 91 -9.07 4.47 9.47
C ALA A 91 -7.76 4.88 8.79
N ALA A 92 -6.66 4.16 9.06
CA ALA A 92 -5.39 4.38 8.39
C ALA A 92 -5.46 4.14 6.87
N ARG A 93 -6.18 3.11 6.42
CA ARG A 93 -6.40 2.82 4.99
C ARG A 93 -7.18 3.91 4.29
N ALA A 94 -8.30 4.32 4.89
CA ALA A 94 -9.12 5.40 4.36
C ALA A 94 -8.33 6.71 4.31
N ALA A 95 -7.59 7.03 5.38
CA ALA A 95 -6.76 8.22 5.43
C ALA A 95 -5.65 8.22 4.38
N LEU A 96 -5.00 7.07 4.14
CA LEU A 96 -3.98 6.92 3.09
C LEU A 96 -4.56 7.26 1.72
N LEU A 97 -5.65 6.59 1.30
CA LEU A 97 -6.20 6.81 -0.04
C LEU A 97 -6.75 8.24 -0.18
N ALA A 98 -7.37 8.79 0.86
CA ALA A 98 -7.86 10.17 0.86
C ALA A 98 -6.73 11.22 0.80
N ALA A 99 -5.50 10.86 1.19
CA ALA A 99 -4.34 11.75 1.11
C ALA A 99 -3.74 11.82 -0.31
N LEU A 100 -3.92 10.77 -1.14
CA LEU A 100 -3.30 10.68 -2.45
C LEU A 100 -3.63 11.85 -3.39
N PRO A 101 -4.87 12.38 -3.46
CA PRO A 101 -5.18 13.52 -4.32
C PRO A 101 -4.45 14.81 -3.93
N ALA A 102 -4.04 14.97 -2.66
CA ALA A 102 -3.27 16.13 -2.21
C ALA A 102 -1.77 15.97 -2.52
N VAL A 103 -1.26 14.74 -2.46
CA VAL A 103 0.16 14.44 -2.74
C VAL A 103 0.43 14.41 -4.25
N ALA A 104 -0.43 13.73 -5.00
CA ALA A 104 -0.29 13.49 -6.43
C ALA A 104 -1.62 13.81 -7.15
N PRO A 105 -1.95 15.11 -7.31
CA PRO A 105 -3.21 15.52 -7.92
C PRO A 105 -3.37 14.96 -9.34
N GLY A 106 -4.47 14.26 -9.60
CA GLY A 106 -4.77 13.71 -10.93
C GLY A 106 -3.98 12.45 -11.31
N ALA A 107 -3.09 11.96 -10.44
CA ALA A 107 -2.31 10.77 -10.73
C ALA A 107 -3.15 9.49 -10.57
N PRO A 108 -3.10 8.53 -11.52
CA PRO A 108 -3.58 7.18 -11.28
C PRO A 108 -2.75 6.48 -10.19
N VAL A 109 -3.40 5.54 -9.51
CA VAL A 109 -2.79 4.75 -8.43
C VAL A 109 -2.81 3.29 -8.85
N LEU A 110 -1.64 2.68 -8.99
CA LEU A 110 -1.51 1.23 -9.00
C LEU A 110 -1.35 0.76 -7.56
N LEU A 111 -2.23 -0.11 -7.10
CA LEU A 111 -2.07 -0.76 -5.79
C LEU A 111 -2.15 -2.27 -5.93
N SER A 112 -1.39 -2.94 -5.08
CA SER A 112 -1.44 -4.39 -4.90
C SER A 112 -1.80 -4.71 -3.46
N TYR A 113 -2.42 -5.85 -3.24
CA TYR A 113 -2.92 -6.23 -1.93
C TYR A 113 -3.05 -7.76 -1.82
N LEU A 114 -3.23 -8.28 -0.59
CA LEU A 114 -3.51 -9.69 -0.37
C LEU A 114 -5.01 -9.95 -0.50
N GLY A 115 -5.40 -10.80 -1.44
CA GLY A 115 -6.77 -11.25 -1.64
C GLY A 115 -7.26 -12.21 -0.56
N PRO A 116 -8.55 -12.61 -0.60
CA PRO A 116 -9.13 -13.53 0.38
C PRO A 116 -8.45 -14.91 0.34
N ASP A 117 -7.99 -15.32 -0.84
CA ASP A 117 -7.33 -16.61 -1.09
C ASP A 117 -5.79 -16.54 -1.00
N ASP A 118 -5.24 -15.36 -0.71
CA ASP A 118 -3.81 -15.19 -0.50
C ASP A 118 -3.45 -15.63 0.93
N ASP A 119 -3.17 -16.92 1.05
CA ASP A 119 -2.70 -17.55 2.28
C ASP A 119 -1.19 -17.36 2.50
N GLY A 120 -0.52 -16.60 1.62
CA GLY A 120 0.94 -16.64 1.50
C GLY A 120 1.31 -18.00 0.92
N ARG A 121 1.45 -18.07 -0.42
CA ARG A 121 1.80 -19.25 -1.22
C ARG A 121 2.47 -20.38 -0.40
N ALA A 122 1.71 -21.46 -0.19
CA ALA A 122 2.01 -22.70 0.54
C ALA A 122 1.72 -22.71 2.06
N ASN A 123 0.66 -23.42 2.46
CA ASN A 123 0.74 -24.56 3.41
C ASN A 123 -0.62 -25.26 3.70
N GLY A 124 -1.20 -25.93 2.69
CA GLY A 124 -1.94 -27.19 2.84
C GLY A 124 -3.15 -27.30 3.78
N ARG A 125 -3.69 -28.52 3.88
CA ARG A 125 -4.80 -28.91 4.79
C ARG A 125 -4.54 -28.56 6.27
N VAL A 126 -3.28 -28.35 6.65
CA VAL A 126 -2.82 -28.07 8.02
C VAL A 126 -3.24 -26.67 8.49
N GLU A 127 -3.21 -25.65 7.64
CA GLU A 127 -3.60 -24.30 8.07
C GLU A 127 -5.14 -24.18 8.21
N ARG A 128 -5.90 -24.92 7.38
CA ARG A 128 -7.36 -25.08 7.54
C ARG A 128 -7.73 -25.73 8.88
N LEU A 129 -6.87 -26.62 9.41
CA LEU A 129 -7.01 -27.22 10.73
C LEU A 129 -6.54 -26.28 11.86
N ARG A 130 -5.57 -25.38 11.60
CA ARG A 130 -5.03 -24.45 12.60
C ARG A 130 -5.94 -23.27 12.91
N SER A 131 -6.69 -22.76 11.93
CA SER A 131 -7.63 -21.65 12.15
C SER A 131 -8.68 -21.94 13.24
N PRO A 132 -9.42 -23.07 13.23
CA PRO A 132 -10.37 -23.38 14.30
C PRO A 132 -9.68 -23.66 15.63
N LEU A 133 -8.50 -24.30 15.62
CA LEU A 133 -7.68 -24.56 16.82
C LEU A 133 -7.20 -23.26 17.48
N ARG A 134 -6.67 -22.31 16.71
CA ARG A 134 -6.25 -20.98 17.21
C ARG A 134 -7.42 -20.19 17.76
N ARG A 135 -8.58 -20.26 17.11
CA ARG A 135 -9.80 -19.59 17.57
C ARG A 135 -10.29 -20.21 18.88
N GLY A 136 -10.27 -21.53 19.01
CA GLY A 136 -10.59 -22.24 20.26
C GLY A 136 -9.61 -21.91 21.40
N LEU A 137 -8.30 -21.89 21.12
CA LEU A 137 -7.27 -21.49 22.09
C LEU A 137 -7.37 -20.03 22.52
N ALA A 138 -7.66 -19.11 21.59
CA ALA A 138 -7.84 -17.70 21.91
C ALA A 138 -9.03 -17.51 22.86
N LEU A 139 -10.16 -18.18 22.59
CA LEU A 139 -11.34 -18.18 23.46
C LEU A 139 -11.03 -18.78 24.83
N ALA A 140 -10.33 -19.92 24.89
CA ALA A 140 -9.93 -20.57 26.15
C ALA A 140 -8.97 -19.71 26.99
N LEU A 141 -8.17 -18.86 26.34
CA LEU A 141 -7.21 -17.95 26.97
C LEU A 141 -7.78 -16.53 27.22
N GLY A 142 -9.08 -16.31 26.96
CA GLY A 142 -9.71 -14.99 27.13
C GLY A 142 -9.16 -13.91 26.18
N ARG A 143 -8.53 -14.30 25.07
CA ARG A 143 -7.99 -13.38 24.07
C ARG A 143 -9.03 -13.06 23.01
N ALA A 144 -9.15 -11.79 22.65
CA ALA A 144 -9.95 -11.38 21.51
C ALA A 144 -9.48 -12.08 20.23
N ALA A 145 -10.42 -12.62 19.46
CA ALA A 145 -10.11 -13.13 18.14
C ALA A 145 -9.63 -11.98 17.24
N PRO A 146 -8.65 -12.20 16.35
CA PRO A 146 -8.26 -11.19 15.38
C PRO A 146 -9.45 -10.82 14.49
N ALA A 147 -9.50 -9.54 14.09
CA ALA A 147 -10.54 -9.04 13.19
C ALA A 147 -10.57 -9.84 11.87
N PRO A 148 -11.74 -9.96 11.21
CA PRO A 148 -11.83 -10.64 9.92
C PRO A 148 -10.82 -10.13 8.90
N GLY A 149 -10.15 -11.06 8.21
CA GLY A 149 -9.12 -10.75 7.22
C GLY A 149 -7.74 -10.43 7.78
N VAL A 150 -7.59 -10.24 9.10
CA VAL A 150 -6.26 -10.07 9.73
C VAL A 150 -5.54 -11.41 9.84
N GLY A 151 -4.30 -11.46 9.36
CA GLY A 151 -3.43 -12.62 9.42
C GLY A 151 -2.01 -12.27 9.88
N PHE A 152 -1.21 -13.31 10.07
CA PHE A 152 0.22 -13.18 10.38
C PHE A 152 0.98 -14.23 9.58
N GLN A 153 2.07 -13.80 8.93
CA GLN A 153 2.98 -14.68 8.21
C GLN A 153 4.40 -14.43 8.71
N PRO A 154 5.13 -15.48 9.16
CA PRO A 154 6.54 -15.35 9.49
C PRO A 154 7.32 -14.71 8.33
N GLY A 155 8.13 -13.69 8.65
CA GLY A 155 8.90 -12.94 7.65
C GLY A 155 8.15 -11.82 6.93
N ALA A 156 6.81 -11.83 6.91
CA ALA A 156 5.99 -10.76 6.32
C ALA A 156 5.21 -9.95 7.39
N GLY A 157 5.09 -10.45 8.62
CA GLY A 157 4.43 -9.74 9.70
C GLY A 157 2.89 -9.86 9.68
N ILE A 158 2.22 -8.87 10.27
CA ILE A 158 0.76 -8.80 10.34
C ILE A 158 0.25 -8.15 9.05
N TYR A 159 -0.85 -8.68 8.52
CA TYR A 159 -1.49 -8.16 7.32
C TYR A 159 -3.02 -8.22 7.40
N GLN A 160 -3.67 -7.46 6.53
CA GLN A 160 -5.09 -7.44 6.25
C GLN A 160 -5.33 -7.95 4.83
N ARG A 161 -6.25 -8.90 4.67
CA ARG A 161 -6.77 -9.31 3.37
C ARG A 161 -7.92 -8.42 2.91
N PHE A 162 -8.07 -8.27 1.61
CA PHE A 162 -9.17 -7.52 1.00
C PHE A 162 -9.89 -8.36 -0.04
N SER A 163 -11.19 -8.22 -0.06
CA SER A 163 -12.01 -8.49 -1.24
C SER A 163 -11.87 -7.37 -2.27
N ALA A 164 -12.25 -7.67 -3.51
CA ALA A 164 -12.28 -6.65 -4.56
C ALA A 164 -13.20 -5.47 -4.19
N GLY A 165 -14.41 -5.78 -3.69
CA GLY A 165 -15.37 -4.76 -3.28
C GLY A 165 -14.90 -3.85 -2.15
N GLU A 166 -14.05 -4.33 -1.23
CA GLU A 166 -13.44 -3.48 -0.21
C GLU A 166 -12.44 -2.48 -0.80
N ILE A 167 -11.63 -2.90 -1.78
CA ILE A 167 -10.71 -2.00 -2.50
C ILE A 167 -11.48 -0.98 -3.32
N GLU A 168 -12.51 -1.40 -4.05
CA GLU A 168 -13.38 -0.51 -4.82
C GLU A 168 -14.10 0.51 -3.93
N ALA A 169 -14.61 0.08 -2.77
CA ALA A 169 -15.26 0.97 -1.81
C ALA A 169 -14.27 1.99 -1.20
N LEU A 170 -13.06 1.56 -0.84
CA LEU A 170 -11.99 2.44 -0.37
C LEU A 170 -11.59 3.47 -1.44
N ALA A 171 -11.45 3.03 -2.69
CA ALA A 171 -11.14 3.90 -3.83
C ALA A 171 -12.25 4.94 -4.06
N ALA A 172 -13.51 4.49 -4.12
CA ALA A 172 -14.67 5.36 -4.31
C ALA A 172 -14.78 6.44 -3.22
N ALA A 173 -14.56 6.07 -1.95
CA ALA A 173 -14.57 7.00 -0.82
C ALA A 173 -13.46 8.07 -0.92
N ALA A 174 -12.33 7.74 -1.57
CA ALA A 174 -11.21 8.65 -1.81
C ALA A 174 -11.33 9.46 -3.12
N GLY A 175 -12.44 9.34 -3.85
CA GLY A 175 -12.64 10.05 -5.12
C GLY A 175 -11.96 9.38 -6.32
N TYR A 176 -11.65 8.09 -6.22
CA TYR A 176 -11.13 7.28 -7.31
C TYR A 176 -12.19 6.30 -7.85
N GLU A 177 -11.91 5.75 -9.02
CA GLU A 177 -12.62 4.65 -9.65
C GLU A 177 -11.61 3.56 -10.03
N ALA A 178 -11.94 2.30 -9.76
CA ALA A 178 -11.13 1.18 -10.22
C ALA A 178 -11.39 0.95 -11.72
N VAL A 179 -10.44 1.34 -12.58
CA VAL A 179 -10.52 1.17 -14.03
C VAL A 179 -9.98 -0.18 -14.49
N LEU A 180 -9.18 -0.82 -13.64
CA LEU A 180 -8.72 -2.19 -13.79
C LEU A 180 -8.71 -2.84 -12.42
N HIS A 181 -9.16 -4.08 -12.35
CA HIS A 181 -9.06 -4.91 -11.16
C HIS A 181 -8.80 -6.35 -11.56
N GLU A 182 -7.60 -6.84 -11.28
CA GLU A 182 -7.21 -8.22 -11.57
C GLU A 182 -6.90 -8.98 -10.28
N ARG A 183 -7.22 -10.28 -10.28
CA ARG A 183 -6.95 -11.17 -9.14
C ARG A 183 -5.70 -12.02 -9.33
N GLU A 184 -5.24 -12.18 -10.57
CA GLU A 184 -4.13 -13.03 -10.95
C GLU A 184 -3.10 -12.24 -11.76
N PRO A 185 -1.80 -12.60 -11.70
CA PRO A 185 -1.19 -13.63 -10.84
C PRO A 185 -1.09 -13.21 -9.36
N TYR A 186 -1.43 -11.95 -9.05
CA TYR A 186 -1.57 -11.38 -7.72
C TYR A 186 -2.67 -10.31 -7.73
N PRO A 187 -3.46 -10.15 -6.66
CA PRO A 187 -4.50 -9.13 -6.64
C PRO A 187 -3.95 -7.71 -6.70
N HIS A 188 -4.42 -6.95 -7.69
CA HIS A 188 -4.04 -5.57 -7.91
C HIS A 188 -5.15 -4.78 -8.60
N ALA A 189 -5.11 -3.46 -8.45
CA ALA A 189 -6.05 -2.55 -9.07
C ALA A 189 -5.35 -1.29 -9.57
N ILE A 190 -5.84 -0.76 -10.70
CA ILE A 190 -5.50 0.58 -11.17
C ILE A 190 -6.68 1.48 -10.86
N LEU A 191 -6.42 2.52 -10.08
CA LEU A 191 -7.40 3.51 -9.70
C LEU A 191 -7.16 4.78 -10.51
N ALA A 192 -8.18 5.25 -11.22
CA ALA A 192 -8.16 6.56 -11.88
C ALA A 192 -8.90 7.58 -11.00
N PRO A 193 -8.43 8.84 -10.90
CA PRO A 193 -9.22 9.89 -10.26
C PRO A 193 -10.56 10.04 -10.98
N ARG A 194 -11.65 10.15 -10.23
CA ARG A 194 -12.94 10.49 -10.84
C ARG A 194 -12.84 11.90 -11.40
N SER A 195 -13.12 12.03 -12.70
CA SER A 195 -13.28 13.34 -13.34
C SER A 195 -14.26 14.14 -12.49
N ARG A 196 -13.79 15.23 -11.86
CA ARG A 196 -14.73 16.21 -11.31
C ARG A 196 -15.44 16.79 -12.52
N VAL A 197 -16.69 16.39 -12.74
CA VAL A 197 -17.58 17.18 -13.60
C VAL A 197 -17.65 18.53 -12.92
N THR A 198 -16.84 19.48 -13.38
CA THR A 198 -17.02 20.88 -13.05
C THR A 198 -18.41 21.22 -13.57
N ALA A 199 -19.38 21.24 -12.66
CA ALA A 199 -20.63 21.92 -12.91
C ALA A 199 -20.24 23.37 -13.22
N ALA A 200 -20.24 23.73 -14.50
CA ALA A 200 -20.10 25.10 -14.94
C ALA A 200 -21.17 25.89 -14.19
N ARG A 201 -20.73 26.84 -13.36
CA ARG A 201 -21.58 27.86 -12.75
C ARG A 201 -21.84 28.97 -13.75
#